data_AF-A0A0Q9SMU9-F1
#
_entry.id   AF-A0A0Q9SMU9-F1
#
_cell.length_a   1.000
_cell.length_b   1.000
_cell.length_c   1.000
_cell.angle_alpha   90.00
_cell.angle_beta   90.00
_cell.angle_gamma   90.00
#
_symmetry.space_group_name_H-M   'P 1'
#
loop_
_entity.id
_entity.type
_entity.pdbx_description
1 polymer ?
#
loop_
_entity_poly.entity_id
_entity_poly.type
_entity_poly.pdbx_seq_one_letter_code
_entity_poly.pdbx_strand_id
1 'polypeptide(L)'
;MHSTSSDSPGPATDHRRPRITHLVLVDGLPADHWVEESADVAPPVPPRVGSGRARRTAALITAAEQRDAELRWLEALVGGRAALLALDDSPLEPRPLTLPDLAPALSDRARAVAAECDRLAVEVFDDEELGTALRRLWEAVLVTDPGMLARSSRDDTAVGALVWAGAQANGLLGREGRLLARDLWPRLGVPTSAAGRGGALLDRLAPAADLPVAPPGAPRLRPTGRPDVLLAQTRALLVARRDEFWPRPGSNPMKPV
;
A
#
# COMPACT_ATOMS: atom_id res chain seq x y z
N MET A 1 -69.36 -24.15 -42.14
CA MET A 1 -69.49 -24.68 -40.78
C MET A 1 -68.23 -25.44 -40.44
N HIS A 2 -67.67 -25.13 -39.27
CA HIS A 2 -66.50 -25.73 -38.61
C HIS A 2 -65.12 -25.23 -39.07
N SER A 3 -64.76 -24.12 -38.41
CA SER A 3 -63.41 -23.67 -38.10
C SER A 3 -62.62 -24.73 -37.34
N THR A 4 -61.35 -24.90 -37.68
CA THR A 4 -60.33 -25.47 -36.78
C THR A 4 -59.14 -24.53 -36.78
N SER A 5 -58.96 -23.88 -35.63
CA SER A 5 -57.90 -22.93 -35.31
C SER A 5 -56.52 -23.58 -35.39
N SER A 6 -55.61 -22.93 -36.13
CA SER A 6 -54.17 -23.21 -36.08
C SER A 6 -53.57 -22.41 -34.93
N ASP A 7 -53.25 -23.10 -33.83
CA ASP A 7 -52.53 -22.53 -32.69
C ASP A 7 -51.03 -22.84 -32.87
N SER A 8 -50.26 -21.82 -33.26
CA SER A 8 -48.80 -21.89 -33.33
C SER A 8 -48.22 -21.58 -31.95
N PRO A 9 -47.39 -22.45 -31.34
CA PRO A 9 -46.71 -22.11 -30.10
C PRO A 9 -45.61 -21.07 -30.37
N GLY A 10 -45.75 -19.89 -29.77
CA GLY A 10 -44.72 -18.86 -29.73
C GLY A 10 -43.46 -19.33 -28.99
N PRO A 11 -42.32 -18.63 -29.15
CA PRO A 11 -41.03 -19.07 -28.65
C PRO A 11 -41.04 -19.14 -27.13
N ALA A 12 -40.66 -20.29 -26.58
CA ALA A 12 -40.37 -20.47 -25.17
C ALA A 12 -39.31 -19.46 -24.74
N THR A 13 -39.68 -18.52 -23.88
CA THR A 13 -38.74 -17.61 -23.24
C THR A 13 -37.83 -18.42 -22.33
N ASP A 14 -36.57 -18.57 -22.74
CA ASP A 14 -35.48 -19.13 -21.94
C ASP A 14 -35.26 -18.25 -20.70
N HIS A 15 -35.91 -18.61 -19.60
CA HIS A 15 -35.74 -17.97 -18.31
C HIS A 15 -34.38 -18.41 -17.73
N ARG A 16 -33.31 -17.73 -18.14
CA ARG A 16 -31.97 -17.89 -17.54
C ARG A 16 -32.09 -17.74 -16.02
N ARG A 17 -31.82 -18.84 -15.31
CA ARG A 17 -31.77 -18.86 -13.85
C ARG A 17 -30.76 -17.82 -13.35
N PRO A 18 -31.07 -17.07 -12.28
CA PRO A 18 -30.15 -16.10 -11.72
C PRO A 18 -28.87 -16.80 -11.23
N ARG A 19 -27.72 -16.27 -11.66
CA ARG A 19 -26.38 -16.74 -11.28
C ARG A 19 -25.76 -15.74 -10.33
N ILE A 20 -25.18 -16.22 -9.23
CA ILE A 20 -24.42 -15.40 -8.27
C ILE A 20 -22.94 -15.68 -8.49
N THR A 21 -22.13 -14.62 -8.66
CA THR A 21 -20.66 -14.74 -8.79
C THR A 21 -20.02 -14.35 -7.46
N HIS A 22 -19.26 -15.27 -6.89
CA HIS A 22 -18.47 -15.07 -5.68
C HIS A 22 -17.06 -14.66 -6.09
N LEU A 23 -16.53 -13.60 -5.47
CA LEU A 23 -15.17 -13.11 -5.69
C LEU A 23 -14.41 -13.17 -4.37
N VAL A 24 -13.23 -13.80 -4.39
CA VAL A 24 -12.29 -13.79 -3.27
C VAL A 24 -11.21 -12.75 -3.56
N LEU A 25 -11.04 -11.79 -2.65
CA LEU A 25 -10.01 -10.76 -2.75
C LEU A 25 -8.91 -11.02 -1.73
N VAL A 26 -7.64 -10.90 -2.15
CA VAL A 26 -6.46 -10.87 -1.28
C VAL A 26 -5.73 -9.56 -1.56
N ASP A 27 -5.53 -8.75 -0.52
CA ASP A 27 -4.95 -7.39 -0.61
C ASP A 27 -5.71 -6.47 -1.59
N GLY A 28 -7.03 -6.65 -1.70
CA GLY A 28 -7.89 -5.87 -2.59
C GLY A 28 -7.79 -6.26 -4.07
N LEU A 29 -7.07 -7.33 -4.39
CA LEU A 29 -6.98 -7.89 -5.75
C LEU A 29 -7.72 -9.23 -5.83
N PRO A 30 -8.42 -9.52 -6.95
CA PRO A 30 -9.12 -10.79 -7.11
C PRO A 30 -8.14 -11.96 -7.18
N ALA A 31 -8.30 -12.90 -6.25
CA ALA A 31 -7.49 -14.11 -6.14
C ALA A 31 -8.25 -15.35 -6.64
N ASP A 32 -9.57 -15.40 -6.50
CA ASP A 32 -10.39 -16.52 -6.94
C ASP A 32 -11.83 -16.09 -7.24
N HIS A 33 -12.56 -16.88 -8.05
CA HIS A 33 -13.99 -16.70 -8.26
C HIS A 33 -14.69 -18.00 -8.65
N TRP A 34 -15.94 -18.15 -8.22
CA TRP A 34 -16.82 -19.21 -8.70
C TRP A 34 -18.26 -18.70 -8.81
N VAL A 35 -19.07 -19.43 -9.59
CA VAL A 35 -20.45 -19.07 -9.91
C VAL A 35 -21.38 -20.14 -9.37
N GLU A 36 -22.39 -19.74 -8.61
CA GLU A 36 -23.42 -20.61 -8.06
C GLU A 36 -24.77 -20.33 -8.72
N GLU A 37 -25.52 -21.38 -9.06
CA GLU A 37 -26.90 -21.28 -9.53
C GLU A 37 -27.85 -21.32 -8.32
N SER A 38 -28.61 -20.25 -8.10
CA SER A 38 -29.48 -20.13 -6.93
C SER A 38 -30.76 -20.96 -7.11
N ALA A 39 -31.06 -21.84 -6.16
CA ALA A 39 -32.19 -22.77 -6.23
C ALA A 39 -33.50 -22.29 -5.55
N ASP A 40 -33.51 -21.17 -4.80
CA ASP A 40 -34.70 -20.76 -4.06
C ASP A 40 -34.93 -19.24 -3.98
N VAL A 41 -36.21 -18.89 -4.14
CA VAL A 41 -36.93 -17.63 -3.90
C VAL A 41 -36.11 -16.35 -4.01
N ALA A 42 -36.32 -15.64 -5.13
CA ALA A 42 -35.85 -14.27 -5.30
C ALA A 42 -36.24 -13.42 -4.07
N PRO A 43 -35.29 -12.81 -3.34
CA PRO A 43 -35.63 -11.87 -2.28
C PRO A 43 -36.51 -10.75 -2.85
N PRO A 44 -37.42 -10.17 -2.06
CA PRO A 44 -38.31 -9.11 -2.54
C PRO A 44 -37.45 -8.00 -3.15
N VAL A 45 -37.56 -7.85 -4.47
CA VAL A 45 -36.93 -6.76 -5.19
C VAL A 45 -37.57 -5.49 -4.64
N PRO A 46 -36.83 -4.63 -3.90
CA PRO A 46 -37.40 -3.37 -3.47
C PRO A 46 -37.87 -2.62 -4.72
N PRO A 47 -38.99 -1.87 -4.66
CA PRO A 47 -39.48 -1.12 -5.80
C PRO A 47 -38.31 -0.37 -6.40
N ARG A 48 -38.11 -0.50 -7.72
CA ARG A 48 -37.16 0.31 -8.48
C ARG A 48 -37.59 1.77 -8.30
N VAL A 49 -37.11 2.39 -7.22
CA VAL A 49 -37.00 3.83 -7.09
C VAL A 49 -36.26 4.23 -8.35
N GLY A 50 -36.93 5.06 -9.16
CA GLY A 50 -36.47 5.42 -10.49
C GLY A 50 -34.98 5.72 -10.50
N SER A 51 -34.35 5.40 -11.63
CA SER A 51 -32.95 5.69 -12.00
C SER A 51 -32.57 7.18 -11.99
N GLY A 52 -33.20 7.98 -11.13
CA GLY A 52 -32.95 9.40 -10.92
C GLY A 52 -32.10 9.73 -9.69
N ARG A 53 -31.36 8.77 -9.10
CA ARG A 53 -30.50 9.06 -7.94
C ARG A 53 -29.23 8.22 -7.89
N ALA A 54 -28.28 8.49 -8.80
CA ALA A 54 -26.83 8.36 -8.55
C ALA A 54 -25.96 8.62 -9.80
N ARG A 55 -26.35 9.56 -10.68
CA ARG A 55 -25.38 10.63 -10.94
C ARG A 55 -25.24 11.37 -9.61
N ARG A 56 -24.56 10.74 -8.63
CA ARG A 56 -23.74 11.50 -7.71
C ARG A 56 -22.86 12.24 -8.70
N THR A 57 -23.18 13.50 -8.95
CA THR A 57 -22.16 14.48 -9.28
C THR A 57 -20.97 14.06 -8.46
N ALA A 58 -19.95 13.49 -9.12
CA ALA A 58 -18.61 13.59 -8.60
C ALA A 58 -18.51 15.10 -8.39
N ALA A 59 -18.74 15.55 -7.15
CA ALA A 59 -18.44 16.89 -6.78
C ALA A 59 -17.00 17.02 -7.24
N LEU A 60 -16.79 17.88 -8.24
CA LEU A 60 -15.46 18.15 -8.75
C LEU A 60 -14.68 18.54 -7.50
N ILE A 61 -13.83 17.64 -7.02
CA ILE A 61 -12.99 17.90 -5.85
C ILE A 61 -12.31 19.22 -6.19
N THR A 62 -12.54 20.23 -5.37
CA THR A 62 -11.98 21.55 -5.63
C THR A 62 -10.46 21.44 -5.61
N ALA A 63 -9.77 22.33 -6.32
CA ALA A 63 -8.31 22.36 -6.29
C ALA A 63 -7.76 22.50 -4.85
N ALA A 64 -8.52 23.14 -3.94
CA ALA A 64 -8.19 23.24 -2.53
C ALA A 64 -8.32 21.88 -1.81
N GLU A 65 -9.44 21.16 -1.99
CA GLU A 65 -9.63 19.83 -1.39
C GLU A 65 -8.61 18.82 -1.92
N GLN A 66 -8.27 18.88 -3.21
CA GLN A 66 -7.23 18.04 -3.81
C GLN A 66 -5.88 18.32 -3.17
N ARG A 67 -5.53 19.60 -2.99
CA ARG A 67 -4.31 20.03 -2.30
C ARG A 67 -4.25 19.52 -0.87
N ASP A 68 -5.34 19.68 -0.12
CA ASP A 68 -5.40 19.25 1.29
C ASP A 68 -5.35 17.74 1.43
N ALA A 69 -5.90 16.98 0.47
CA ALA A 69 -5.75 15.53 0.41
C ALA A 69 -4.30 15.13 0.12
N GLU A 70 -3.66 15.79 -0.86
CA GLU A 70 -2.27 15.54 -1.22
C GLU A 70 -1.31 15.79 -0.05
N LEU A 71 -1.40 16.97 0.57
CA LEU A 71 -0.51 17.33 1.68
C LEU A 71 -0.71 16.40 2.87
N ARG A 72 -1.95 16.05 3.24
CA ARG A 72 -2.20 15.09 4.33
C ARG A 72 -1.61 13.71 4.02
N TRP A 73 -1.71 13.26 2.77
CA TRP A 73 -1.12 12.00 2.35
C TRP A 73 0.41 12.01 2.41
N LEU A 74 1.04 13.09 1.92
CA LEU A 74 2.49 13.27 2.05
C LEU A 74 2.94 13.33 3.51
N GLU A 75 2.20 14.06 4.37
CA GLU A 75 2.47 14.14 5.80
C GLU A 75 2.42 12.75 6.45
N ALA A 76 1.42 11.93 6.12
CA ALA A 76 1.29 10.58 6.66
C ALA A 76 2.45 9.65 6.28
N LEU A 77 3.01 9.79 5.07
CA LEU A 77 4.16 8.99 4.64
C LEU A 77 5.40 9.21 5.52
N VAL A 78 5.66 10.47 5.88
CA VAL A 78 6.90 10.90 6.53
C VAL A 78 6.75 11.20 8.03
N GLY A 79 5.56 11.03 8.61
CA GLY A 79 5.35 11.22 10.05
C GLY A 79 4.97 12.65 10.46
N GLY A 80 4.45 13.44 9.51
CA GLY A 80 3.80 14.72 9.77
C GLY A 80 4.40 15.90 9.01
N ARG A 81 3.74 17.06 9.17
CA ARG A 81 4.08 18.31 8.49
C ARG A 81 5.51 18.78 8.68
N ALA A 82 6.03 18.70 9.90
CA ALA A 82 7.39 19.15 10.19
C ALA A 82 8.43 18.31 9.44
N ALA A 83 8.25 16.99 9.40
CA ALA A 83 9.11 16.08 8.65
C ALA A 83 8.99 16.32 7.14
N LEU A 84 7.79 16.57 6.62
CA LEU A 84 7.57 16.88 5.20
C LEU A 84 8.25 18.20 4.78
N LEU A 85 8.20 19.22 5.64
CA LEU A 85 8.84 20.51 5.38
C LEU A 85 10.36 20.44 5.45
N ALA A 86 10.90 19.60 6.33
CA ALA A 86 12.35 19.39 6.46
C ALA A 86 12.92 18.40 5.43
N LEU A 87 12.06 17.78 4.59
CA LEU A 87 12.47 16.77 3.64
C LEU A 87 13.37 17.36 2.55
N ASP A 88 14.51 16.72 2.32
CA ASP A 88 15.45 16.97 1.23
C ASP A 88 15.72 15.68 0.43
N ASP A 89 16.42 15.79 -0.69
CA ASP A 89 16.77 14.70 -1.59
C ASP A 89 18.24 14.24 -1.47
N SER A 90 18.95 14.66 -0.43
CA SER A 90 20.33 14.22 -0.20
C SER A 90 20.35 12.71 0.07
N PRO A 91 21.31 11.93 -0.46
CA PRO A 91 21.45 10.51 -0.15
C PRO A 91 21.52 10.21 1.35
N LEU A 92 21.00 9.06 1.76
CA LEU A 92 21.15 8.59 3.13
C LEU A 92 22.61 8.32 3.45
N GLU A 93 23.17 9.10 4.37
CA GLU A 93 24.51 8.85 4.90
C GLU A 93 24.61 7.45 5.53
N PRO A 94 25.53 6.60 5.05
CA PRO A 94 25.78 5.29 5.63
C PRO A 94 26.22 5.42 7.09
N ARG A 95 25.56 4.67 7.97
CA ARG A 95 25.97 4.54 9.36
C ARG A 95 25.74 3.13 9.91
N PRO A 96 26.52 2.71 10.91
CA PRO A 96 26.30 1.44 11.60
C PRO A 96 24.92 1.36 12.26
N LEU A 97 24.45 0.13 12.43
CA LEU A 97 23.24 -0.18 13.18
C LEU A 97 23.39 0.22 14.65
N THR A 98 22.47 1.03 15.14
CA THR A 98 22.34 1.44 16.54
C THR A 98 21.21 0.68 17.21
N LEU A 99 21.55 -0.20 18.16
CA LEU A 99 20.58 -1.04 18.83
C LEU A 99 20.10 -0.41 20.15
N PRO A 100 18.82 -0.60 20.54
CA PRO A 100 18.39 -0.34 21.90
C PRO A 100 19.08 -1.31 22.88
N ASP A 101 18.87 -1.12 24.18
CA ASP A 101 19.41 -2.03 25.20
C ASP A 101 18.73 -3.41 25.08
N LEU A 102 19.44 -4.36 24.46
CA LEU A 102 19.00 -5.72 24.20
C LEU A 102 19.99 -6.70 24.83
N ALA A 103 19.49 -7.85 25.27
CA ALA A 103 20.35 -8.96 25.68
C ALA A 103 21.39 -9.29 24.58
N PRO A 104 22.65 -9.64 24.93
CA PRO A 104 23.73 -9.81 23.94
C PRO A 104 23.35 -10.72 22.76
N ALA A 105 22.71 -11.86 23.03
CA ALA A 105 22.26 -12.78 21.98
C ALA A 105 21.22 -12.17 21.02
N LEU A 106 20.35 -11.28 21.50
CA LEU A 106 19.39 -10.57 20.65
C LEU A 106 20.09 -9.47 19.85
N SER A 107 21.10 -8.81 20.43
CA SER A 107 21.93 -7.84 19.72
C SER A 107 22.68 -8.46 18.55
N ASP A 108 23.28 -9.64 18.75
CA ASP A 108 23.98 -10.37 17.69
C ASP A 108 23.03 -10.79 16.57
N ARG A 109 21.85 -11.29 16.92
CA ARG A 109 20.79 -11.62 15.94
C ARG A 109 20.32 -10.38 15.17
N ALA A 110 20.10 -9.26 15.85
CA ALA A 110 19.70 -8.02 15.21
C ALA A 110 20.74 -7.53 14.18
N ARG A 111 22.03 -7.66 14.50
CA ARG A 111 23.13 -7.34 13.58
C ARG A 111 23.19 -8.31 12.39
N ALA A 112 22.99 -9.60 12.62
CA ALA A 112 22.97 -10.60 11.55
C ALA A 112 21.84 -10.33 10.55
N VAL A 113 20.63 -10.02 11.03
CA VAL A 113 19.49 -9.63 10.18
C VAL A 113 19.80 -8.38 9.37
N ALA A 114 20.41 -7.35 9.98
CA ALA A 114 20.78 -6.13 9.27
C ALA A 114 21.84 -6.36 8.20
N ALA A 115 22.89 -7.14 8.50
CA ALA A 115 23.94 -7.48 7.54
C ALA A 115 23.39 -8.25 6.34
N GLU A 116 22.43 -9.14 6.56
CA GLU A 116 21.76 -9.86 5.48
C GLU A 116 20.87 -8.94 4.64
N CYS A 117 20.18 -7.98 5.25
CA CYS A 117 19.43 -6.94 4.53
C CYS A 117 20.35 -6.09 3.66
N ASP A 118 21.54 -5.73 4.15
CA ASP A 118 22.54 -4.96 3.40
C ASP A 118 23.02 -5.73 2.16
N ARG A 119 23.33 -7.01 2.31
CA ARG A 119 23.70 -7.90 1.20
C ARG A 119 22.60 -7.96 0.14
N LEU A 120 21.36 -8.17 0.56
CA LEU A 120 20.20 -8.27 -0.33
C LEU A 120 19.86 -6.95 -1.02
N ALA A 121 20.10 -5.81 -0.36
CA ALA A 121 19.91 -4.51 -0.97
C ALA A 121 20.78 -4.34 -2.24
N VAL A 122 22.04 -4.79 -2.17
CA VAL A 122 22.94 -4.78 -3.32
C VAL A 122 22.59 -5.89 -4.32
N GLU A 123 22.48 -7.15 -3.88
CA GLU A 123 22.29 -8.28 -4.79
C GLU A 123 20.94 -8.27 -5.54
N VAL A 124 19.87 -7.79 -4.91
CA VAL A 124 18.51 -7.86 -5.48
C VAL A 124 18.14 -6.55 -6.16
N PHE A 125 18.57 -5.40 -5.61
CA PHE A 125 18.14 -4.08 -6.07
C PHE A 125 19.26 -3.22 -6.67
N ASP A 126 20.52 -3.65 -6.56
CA ASP A 126 21.71 -2.87 -6.95
C ASP A 126 21.73 -1.48 -6.29
N ASP A 127 21.47 -1.45 -4.97
CA ASP A 127 21.21 -0.21 -4.24
C ASP A 127 21.77 -0.25 -2.81
N GLU A 128 22.93 0.39 -2.60
CA GLU A 128 23.56 0.49 -1.27
C GLU A 128 22.78 1.42 -0.31
N GLU A 129 22.09 2.43 -0.84
CA GLU A 129 21.29 3.35 -0.04
C GLU A 129 20.12 2.61 0.62
N LEU A 130 19.55 1.62 -0.09
CA LEU A 130 18.54 0.72 0.47
C LEU A 130 19.03 -0.06 1.69
N GLY A 131 20.29 -0.49 1.74
CA GLY A 131 20.86 -1.09 2.96
C GLY A 131 20.80 -0.13 4.15
N THR A 132 21.20 1.13 3.93
CA THR A 132 21.08 2.18 4.95
C THR A 132 19.64 2.43 5.40
N ALA A 133 18.70 2.48 4.46
CA ALA A 133 17.27 2.62 4.76
C ALA A 133 16.75 1.44 5.59
N LEU A 134 17.12 0.21 5.24
CA LEU A 134 16.71 -1.01 5.95
C LEU A 134 17.29 -1.07 7.36
N ARG A 135 18.54 -0.66 7.57
CA ARG A 135 19.12 -0.50 8.92
C ARG A 135 18.30 0.49 9.75
N ARG A 136 18.02 1.69 9.23
CA ARG A 136 17.25 2.71 9.94
C ARG A 136 15.81 2.25 10.24
N LEU A 137 15.19 1.52 9.30
CA LEU A 137 13.88 0.90 9.50
C LEU A 137 13.94 -0.13 10.63
N TRP A 138 14.97 -0.97 10.65
CA TRP A 138 15.14 -2.00 11.66
C TRP A 138 15.36 -1.41 13.06
N GLU A 139 16.16 -0.36 13.18
CA GLU A 139 16.32 0.38 14.43
C GLU A 139 14.99 0.92 14.93
N ALA A 140 14.21 1.57 14.06
CA ALA A 140 12.91 2.11 14.42
C ALA A 140 11.98 1.00 14.94
N VAL A 141 11.93 -0.13 14.24
CA VAL A 141 11.15 -1.31 14.67
C VAL A 141 11.59 -1.83 16.03
N LEU A 142 12.90 -1.97 16.26
CA LEU A 142 13.43 -2.49 17.52
C LEU A 142 13.25 -1.53 18.69
N VAL A 143 13.26 -0.22 18.45
CA VAL A 143 12.93 0.78 19.48
C VAL A 143 11.45 0.69 19.85
N THR A 144 10.56 0.54 18.86
CA THR A 144 9.11 0.42 19.09
C THR A 144 8.71 -0.91 19.72
N ASP A 145 9.36 -2.01 19.34
CA ASP A 145 9.00 -3.36 19.79
C ASP A 145 10.23 -4.28 19.95
N PRO A 146 11.04 -4.07 21.00
CA PRO A 146 12.24 -4.88 21.27
C PRO A 146 11.93 -6.38 21.38
N GLY A 147 10.73 -6.71 21.88
CA GLY A 147 10.28 -8.09 22.08
C GLY A 147 10.06 -8.88 20.79
N MET A 148 10.07 -8.24 19.63
CA MET A 148 9.89 -8.91 18.33
C MET A 148 10.90 -10.03 18.09
N LEU A 149 12.17 -9.79 18.40
CA LEU A 149 13.24 -10.77 18.26
C LEU A 149 13.12 -11.94 19.25
N ALA A 150 12.52 -11.69 20.42
CA ALA A 150 12.27 -12.73 21.42
C ALA A 150 11.09 -13.63 21.02
N ARG A 151 10.07 -13.08 20.36
CA ARG A 151 8.85 -13.82 19.98
C ARG A 151 9.03 -14.73 18.76
N SER A 152 10.10 -14.57 17.98
CA SER A 152 10.34 -15.40 16.79
C SER A 152 11.82 -15.70 16.60
N SER A 153 12.14 -16.97 16.33
CA SER A 153 13.46 -17.44 15.93
C SER A 153 13.68 -17.46 14.40
N ARG A 154 12.70 -16.97 13.62
CA ARG A 154 12.73 -16.99 12.15
C ARG A 154 13.34 -15.71 11.59
N ASP A 155 14.66 -15.67 11.56
CA ASP A 155 15.46 -14.51 11.11
C ASP A 155 15.30 -14.29 9.60
N ASP A 156 15.20 -15.35 8.81
CA ASP A 156 14.86 -15.33 7.38
C ASP A 156 13.58 -14.53 7.09
N THR A 157 12.54 -14.78 7.86
CA THR A 157 11.25 -14.12 7.73
C THR A 157 11.32 -12.67 8.20
N ALA A 158 12.20 -12.34 9.15
CA ALA A 158 12.45 -10.95 9.56
C ALA A 158 13.17 -10.16 8.47
N VAL A 159 14.20 -10.74 7.85
CA VAL A 159 14.90 -10.20 6.68
C VAL A 159 13.91 -9.95 5.55
N GLY A 160 13.12 -10.97 5.17
CA GLY A 160 12.12 -10.84 4.11
C GLY A 160 11.07 -9.76 4.39
N ALA A 161 10.63 -9.64 5.64
CA ALA A 161 9.70 -8.61 6.08
C ALA A 161 10.29 -7.19 5.96
N LEU A 162 11.55 -7.00 6.37
CA LEU A 162 12.25 -5.72 6.28
C LEU A 162 12.48 -5.31 4.83
N VAL A 163 13.03 -6.21 4.00
CA VAL A 163 13.30 -5.94 2.59
C VAL A 163 12.00 -5.60 1.86
N TRP A 164 10.92 -6.35 2.08
CA TRP A 164 9.61 -6.03 1.50
C TRP A 164 9.10 -4.66 1.97
N ALA A 165 9.16 -4.37 3.28
CA ALA A 165 8.67 -3.13 3.85
C ALA A 165 9.44 -1.91 3.31
N GLY A 166 10.78 -1.97 3.31
CA GLY A 166 11.63 -0.92 2.76
C GLY A 166 11.41 -0.72 1.25
N ALA A 167 11.28 -1.80 0.49
CA ALA A 167 11.05 -1.73 -0.95
C ALA A 167 9.65 -1.17 -1.29
N GLN A 168 8.61 -1.50 -0.52
CA GLN A 168 7.27 -0.92 -0.64
C GLN A 168 7.24 0.57 -0.26
N ALA A 169 7.94 0.97 0.81
CA ALA A 169 8.03 2.36 1.25
C ALA A 169 8.72 3.26 0.21
N ASN A 170 9.63 2.68 -0.57
CA ASN A 170 10.43 3.37 -1.56
C ASN A 170 9.94 3.18 -3.01
N GLY A 171 8.80 2.52 -3.22
CA GLY A 171 8.22 2.32 -4.54
C GLY A 171 9.05 1.40 -5.45
N LEU A 172 9.94 0.59 -4.87
CA LEU A 172 10.78 -0.36 -5.61
C LEU A 172 9.99 -1.60 -6.05
N LEU A 173 8.81 -1.82 -5.47
CA LEU A 173 7.93 -2.95 -5.80
C LEU A 173 6.63 -2.49 -6.47
N GLY A 174 6.15 -3.32 -7.39
CA GLY A 174 4.87 -3.15 -8.07
C GLY A 174 5.01 -2.71 -9.53
N ARG A 175 3.91 -2.28 -10.13
CA ARG A 175 3.83 -1.99 -11.57
C ARG A 175 4.83 -0.95 -12.05
N GLU A 176 5.12 0.04 -11.21
CA GLU A 176 6.02 1.15 -11.50
C GLU A 176 7.39 0.97 -10.81
N GLY A 177 7.57 -0.13 -10.08
CA GLY A 177 8.81 -0.45 -9.36
C GLY A 177 9.80 -1.26 -10.20
N ARG A 178 10.96 -1.55 -9.61
CA ARG A 178 12.02 -2.36 -10.22
C ARG A 178 11.65 -3.85 -10.28
N LEU A 179 10.80 -4.32 -9.36
CA LEU A 179 10.43 -5.72 -9.20
C LEU A 179 8.95 -5.88 -8.84
N LEU A 180 8.36 -7.03 -9.16
CA LEU A 180 7.06 -7.41 -8.59
C LEU A 180 7.26 -8.17 -7.29
N ALA A 181 6.33 -8.03 -6.35
CA ALA A 181 6.40 -8.74 -5.08
C ALA A 181 6.50 -10.27 -5.25
N ARG A 182 5.81 -10.84 -6.26
CA ARG A 182 5.90 -12.28 -6.56
C ARG A 182 7.31 -12.74 -6.99
N ASP A 183 8.09 -11.84 -7.57
CA ASP A 183 9.44 -12.13 -8.07
C ASP A 183 10.51 -11.86 -6.99
N LEU A 184 10.14 -11.14 -5.93
CA LEU A 184 11.01 -10.89 -4.77
C LEU A 184 11.28 -12.17 -3.98
N TRP A 185 10.23 -12.93 -3.62
CA TRP A 185 10.36 -14.05 -2.69
C TRP A 185 11.35 -15.14 -3.13
N PRO A 186 11.35 -15.59 -4.40
CA PRO A 186 12.34 -16.56 -4.87
C PRO A 186 13.77 -16.03 -4.76
N ARG A 187 14.00 -14.73 -4.98
CA ARG A 187 15.34 -14.11 -4.86
C ARG A 187 15.81 -14.03 -3.42
N LEU A 188 14.88 -13.85 -2.48
CA LEU A 188 15.18 -13.81 -1.05
C LEU A 188 15.30 -15.21 -0.43
N GLY A 189 14.76 -16.24 -1.08
CA GLY A 189 14.68 -17.59 -0.50
C GLY A 189 13.73 -17.68 0.69
N VAL A 190 12.74 -16.77 0.80
CA VAL A 190 11.79 -16.72 1.93
C VAL A 190 10.34 -16.95 1.49
N PRO A 191 9.44 -17.41 2.38
CA PRO A 191 8.03 -17.56 2.05
C PRO A 191 7.32 -16.21 1.87
N THR A 192 6.28 -16.19 1.04
CA THR A 192 5.45 -14.99 0.78
C THR A 192 4.76 -14.45 2.04
N SER A 193 4.58 -15.28 3.06
CA SER A 193 4.06 -14.87 4.38
C SER A 193 4.92 -13.80 5.06
N ALA A 194 6.16 -13.59 4.64
CA ALA A 194 7.01 -12.50 5.11
C ALA A 194 6.39 -11.10 4.82
N ALA A 195 5.58 -10.95 3.76
CA ALA A 195 4.86 -9.70 3.49
C ALA A 195 3.88 -9.34 4.62
N GLY A 196 3.13 -10.31 5.14
CA GLY A 196 2.21 -10.06 6.26
C GLY A 196 2.94 -9.55 7.50
N ARG A 197 4.15 -10.09 7.76
CA ARG A 197 5.02 -9.58 8.83
C ARG A 197 5.51 -8.16 8.50
N GLY A 198 5.94 -7.90 7.27
CA GLY A 198 6.37 -6.57 6.81
C GLY A 198 5.28 -5.52 6.94
N GLY A 199 4.03 -5.85 6.59
CA GLY A 199 2.87 -5.00 6.80
C GLY A 199 2.68 -4.68 8.28
N ALA A 200 2.77 -5.69 9.15
CA ALA A 200 2.68 -5.48 10.59
C ALA A 200 3.86 -4.67 11.16
N LEU A 201 5.04 -4.65 10.54
CA LEU A 201 6.14 -3.75 10.91
C LEU A 201 5.74 -2.29 10.61
N LEU A 202 5.26 -2.05 9.40
CA LEU A 202 4.84 -0.72 8.96
C LEU A 202 3.67 -0.18 9.79
N ASP A 203 2.66 -1.02 10.07
CA ASP A 203 1.53 -0.63 10.90
C ASP A 203 1.92 -0.24 12.33
N ARG A 204 3.01 -0.78 12.88
CA ARG A 204 3.54 -0.37 14.19
C ARG A 204 4.19 1.01 14.14
N LEU A 205 4.83 1.35 13.02
CA LEU A 205 5.53 2.63 12.85
C LEU A 205 4.57 3.74 12.40
N ALA A 206 3.64 3.42 11.51
CA ALA A 206 2.63 4.30 10.95
C ALA A 206 1.28 3.58 10.91
N PRO A 207 0.50 3.61 11.99
CA PRO A 207 -0.78 2.91 12.11
C PRO A 207 -1.75 3.21 10.96
N ALA A 208 -2.24 2.15 10.31
CA ALA A 208 -3.06 2.26 9.11
C ALA A 208 -4.44 2.92 9.30
N ALA A 209 -4.98 2.88 10.53
CA ALA A 209 -6.32 3.39 10.84
C ALA A 209 -6.48 4.90 10.55
N ASP A 210 -5.36 5.64 10.55
CA ASP A 210 -5.35 7.09 10.37
C ASP A 210 -4.73 7.52 9.03
N LEU A 211 -4.44 6.56 8.13
CA LEU A 211 -3.81 6.88 6.86
C LEU A 211 -4.83 7.44 5.86
N PRO A 212 -4.60 8.66 5.33
CA PRO A 212 -5.42 9.20 4.26
C PRO A 212 -5.28 8.35 2.99
N VAL A 213 -6.37 8.30 2.22
CA VAL A 213 -6.39 7.64 0.92
C VAL A 213 -5.43 8.37 -0.03
N ALA A 214 -4.58 7.61 -0.72
CA ALA A 214 -3.66 8.17 -1.71
C ALA A 214 -4.44 8.90 -2.82
N PRO A 215 -4.06 10.15 -3.15
CA PRO A 215 -4.74 10.92 -4.18
C PRO A 215 -4.50 10.32 -5.59
N PRO A 216 -5.36 10.64 -6.57
CA PRO A 216 -5.19 10.15 -7.94
C PRO A 216 -3.80 10.47 -8.50
N GLY A 217 -3.12 9.46 -9.05
CA GLY A 217 -1.79 9.62 -9.62
C GLY A 217 -0.64 9.68 -8.59
N ALA A 218 -0.93 9.51 -7.29
CA ALA A 218 0.11 9.32 -6.30
C ALA A 218 0.85 7.98 -6.51
N PRO A 219 2.16 7.93 -6.26
CA PRO A 219 2.89 6.66 -6.26
C PRO A 219 2.36 5.73 -5.16
N ARG A 220 2.45 4.43 -5.41
CA ARG A 220 1.99 3.40 -4.47
C ARG A 220 3.03 3.13 -3.38
N LEU A 221 3.20 4.09 -2.48
CA LEU A 221 4.12 3.98 -1.35
C LEU A 221 3.39 3.50 -0.09
N ARG A 222 4.08 2.71 0.73
CA ARG A 222 3.59 2.38 2.08
C ARG A 222 4.16 3.37 3.11
N PRO A 223 3.34 3.96 3.98
CA PRO A 223 3.81 4.85 5.02
C PRO A 223 4.75 4.17 6.00
N THR A 224 5.80 4.89 6.37
CA THR A 224 6.74 4.50 7.44
C THR A 224 6.65 5.46 8.63
N GLY A 225 6.03 6.63 8.43
CA GLY A 225 6.00 7.71 9.43
C GLY A 225 7.39 8.31 9.63
N ARG A 226 8.33 8.07 8.71
CA ARG A 226 9.76 8.32 8.91
C ARG A 226 10.45 8.69 7.60
N PRO A 227 11.02 9.90 7.46
CA PRO A 227 11.72 10.30 6.24
C PRO A 227 13.11 9.68 6.11
N ASP A 228 13.71 9.28 7.25
CA ASP A 228 15.07 8.75 7.34
C ASP A 228 15.20 7.31 6.83
N VAL A 229 14.09 6.65 6.48
CA VAL A 229 14.06 5.31 5.86
C VAL A 229 13.69 5.36 4.37
N LEU A 230 13.52 6.56 3.82
CA LEU A 230 13.25 6.75 2.40
C LEU A 230 14.58 6.87 1.63
N LEU A 231 14.60 6.56 0.34
CA LEU A 231 15.75 6.80 -0.53
C LEU A 231 15.75 8.23 -1.04
N ALA A 232 16.90 8.75 -1.47
CA ALA A 232 17.00 10.07 -2.09
C ALA A 232 16.00 10.24 -3.24
N GLN A 233 15.89 9.25 -4.12
CA GLN A 233 14.93 9.27 -5.23
C GLN A 233 13.48 9.38 -4.76
N THR A 234 13.11 8.62 -3.72
CA THR A 234 11.76 8.67 -3.15
C THR A 234 11.51 10.01 -2.49
N ARG A 235 12.47 10.54 -1.72
CA ARG A 235 12.36 11.88 -1.11
C ARG A 235 12.25 12.98 -2.17
N ALA A 236 13.04 12.93 -3.24
CA ALA A 236 12.97 13.87 -4.36
C ALA A 236 11.57 13.90 -4.98
N LEU A 237 10.94 12.74 -5.15
CA LEU A 237 9.56 12.65 -5.62
C LEU A 237 8.60 13.33 -4.63
N LEU A 238 8.71 13.04 -3.34
CA LEU A 238 7.84 13.64 -2.32
C LEU A 238 8.05 15.16 -2.21
N VAL A 239 9.29 15.63 -2.32
CA VAL A 239 9.65 17.06 -2.37
C VAL A 239 9.02 17.73 -3.57
N ALA A 240 9.15 17.16 -4.77
CA ALA A 240 8.54 17.71 -5.98
C ALA A 240 7.02 17.84 -5.85
N ARG A 241 6.34 16.81 -5.31
CA ARG A 241 4.90 16.85 -5.05
C ARG A 241 4.54 17.85 -3.95
N ARG A 242 5.31 17.91 -2.86
CA ARG A 242 5.13 18.92 -1.82
C ARG A 242 5.15 20.31 -2.45
N ASP A 243 6.17 20.63 -3.25
CA ASP A 243 6.38 21.96 -3.80
C ASP A 243 5.34 22.34 -4.88
N GLU A 244 4.77 21.36 -5.58
CA GLU A 244 3.64 21.55 -6.49
C GLU A 244 2.37 21.98 -5.75
N PHE A 245 2.09 21.35 -4.60
CA PHE A 245 0.86 21.56 -3.84
C PHE A 245 1.02 22.55 -2.68
N TRP A 246 2.25 22.93 -2.32
CA TRP A 246 2.48 23.89 -1.26
C TRP A 246 2.10 25.32 -1.70
N PRO A 247 1.37 26.08 -0.88
CA PRO A 247 1.06 27.46 -1.22
C PRO A 247 2.34 28.29 -1.31
N ARG A 248 2.66 28.81 -2.50
CA ARG A 248 3.71 29.81 -2.63
C ARG A 248 3.27 31.10 -1.94
N PRO A 249 4.08 31.71 -1.07
CA PRO A 249 3.78 33.01 -0.49
C PRO A 249 3.46 34.01 -1.60
N GLY A 250 2.28 34.64 -1.57
CA GLY A 250 1.85 35.62 -2.58
C GLY A 250 0.91 35.09 -3.68
N SER A 251 0.59 33.80 -3.69
CA SER A 251 -0.44 33.24 -4.60
C SER A 251 -1.83 33.55 -4.07
N ASN A 252 -2.25 34.81 -4.17
CA ASN A 252 -3.61 35.20 -3.85
C ASN A 252 -4.53 34.60 -4.94
N PRO A 253 -5.49 33.70 -4.61
CA PRO A 253 -6.49 33.32 -5.59
C PRO A 253 -7.31 34.58 -5.89
N MET A 254 -7.20 35.07 -7.12
CA MET A 254 -7.98 36.21 -7.61
C MET A 254 -9.42 36.08 -7.14
N LYS A 255 -9.92 37.14 -6.46
CA LYS A 255 -11.34 37.33 -6.23
C LYS A 255 -12.06 37.24 -7.58
N PRO A 256 -13.13 36.44 -7.71
CA PRO A 256 -13.97 36.52 -8.89
C PRO A 256 -14.57 37.92 -8.96
N VAL A 257 -14.45 38.54 -10.14
CA VAL A 257 -15.11 39.80 -10.53
C VAL A 257 -16.59 39.53 -10.77
#